data_AF-A0A1F5BKV1-F1
#
_entry.id   AF-A0A1F5BKV1-F1
#
_cell.length_a   1.000
_cell.length_b   1.000
_cell.length_c   1.000
_cell.angle_alpha   90.00
_cell.angle_beta   90.00
_cell.angle_gamma   90.00
#
_symmetry.space_group_name_H-M   'P 1'
#
loop_
_entity.id
_entity.type
_entity.pdbx_description
1 polymer ?
#
loop_
_entity_poly.entity_id
_entity_poly.type
_entity_poly.pdbx_seq_one_letter_code
_entity_poly.pdbx_strand_id
1 'polypeptide(L)' 'MKIILSKRMGFCFGVKKSVKLAKNALKARKNNLYMLGSIINNPQVIEYFIKKGVKIADTLDEVPEEARL' A
#
# COMPACT_ATOMS: atom_id res chain seq x y z
N MET A 1 12.77 -18.98 -27.77
CA MET A 1 11.74 -19.14 -26.72
C MET A 1 10.54 -18.26 -27.06
N LYS A 2 9.33 -18.81 -27.12
CA LYS A 2 8.11 -18.05 -27.43
C LYS A 2 7.38 -17.73 -26.12
N ILE A 3 7.23 -16.45 -25.79
CA ILE A 3 6.50 -15.98 -24.61
C ILE A 3 5.09 -15.59 -25.05
N ILE A 4 4.07 -16.09 -24.35
CA ILE A 4 2.66 -15.78 -24.62
C ILE A 4 2.08 -15.13 -23.37
N LEU A 5 1.54 -13.92 -23.52
CA LEU A 5 0.92 -13.16 -22.43
C LEU A 5 -0.60 -13.26 -22.50
N SER A 6 -1.24 -13.33 -21.33
CA SER A 6 -2.70 -13.26 -21.24
C SER A 6 -3.20 -11.85 -21.59
N LYS A 7 -4.36 -11.79 -22.27
CA LYS A 7 -5.08 -10.51 -22.50
C LYS A 7 -5.56 -9.86 -21.20
N ARG A 8 -5.75 -10.65 -20.14
CA ARG A 8 -6.18 -10.19 -18.81
C ARG A 8 -5.12 -10.60 -17.80
N MET A 9 -4.26 -9.65 -17.44
CA MET A 9 -3.20 -9.83 -16.44
C MET A 9 -2.93 -8.53 -15.69
N GLY A 10 -2.34 -8.63 -14.50
CA GLY A 10 -2.01 -7.50 -13.64
C GLY A 10 -3.08 -7.21 -12.59
N PHE A 11 -3.17 -5.94 -12.16
CA PHE A 11 -4.02 -5.55 -11.03
C PHE A 11 -5.51 -5.58 -11.37
N CYS A 12 -6.29 -6.24 -10.51
CA CYS A 12 -7.74 -6.10 -10.49
C CYS A 12 -8.14 -4.68 -10.04
N PHE A 13 -9.42 -4.35 -10.19
CA PHE A 13 -9.95 -3.05 -9.79
C PHE A 13 -9.68 -2.72 -8.32
N GLY A 14 -9.87 -3.71 -7.42
CA GLY A 14 -9.62 -3.54 -5.98
C GLY A 14 -8.18 -3.15 -5.69
N VAL A 15 -7.22 -3.90 -6.25
CA VAL A 15 -5.78 -3.60 -6.08
C VAL A 15 -5.44 -2.22 -6.65
N LYS A 16 -5.95 -1.86 -7.83
CA LYS A 16 -5.74 -0.53 -8.43
C LYS A 16 -6.26 0.59 -7.51
N LYS A 17 -7.45 0.41 -6.94
CA LYS A 17 -8.07 1.39 -6.02
C LYS A 17 -7.26 1.53 -4.73
N SER A 18 -6.90 0.42 -4.08
CA SER A 18 -6.12 0.42 -2.83
C SER A 18 -4.77 1.11 -3.01
N VAL A 19 -4.03 0.77 -4.07
CA VAL A 19 -2.73 1.41 -4.37
C VAL A 19 -2.89 2.91 -4.67
N LYS A 20 -3.96 3.31 -5.37
CA LYS A 20 -4.24 4.73 -5.64
C LYS A 20 -4.53 5.51 -4.35
N LEU A 21 -5.35 4.95 -3.46
CA LEU A 21 -5.67 5.56 -2.17
C LEU A 21 -4.43 5.73 -1.31
N ALA A 22 -3.62 4.68 -1.18
CA ALA A 22 -2.37 4.72 -0.44
C ALA A 22 -1.40 5.79 -0.98
N LYS A 23 -1.27 5.90 -2.31
CA LYS A 23 -0.45 6.95 -2.95
C LYS A 23 -0.98 8.35 -2.65
N ASN A 24 -2.30 8.53 -2.65
CA ASN A 24 -2.91 9.83 -2.36
C ASN A 24 -2.73 10.21 -0.88
N ALA A 25 -2.93 9.26 0.04
CA ALA A 25 -2.70 9.46 1.46
C ALA A 25 -1.25 9.85 1.75
N LEU A 26 -0.30 9.17 1.10
CA LEU A 26 1.13 9.47 1.22
C LEU A 26 1.49 10.89 0.75
N LYS A 27 0.82 11.39 -0.30
CA LYS A 27 1.00 12.78 -0.76
C LYS A 27 0.41 13.79 0.22
N ALA A 28 -0.72 13.47 0.83
CA ALA A 28 -1.42 14.37 1.76
C ALA A 28 -0.74 14.44 3.13
N ARG A 29 -0.16 13.34 3.61
CA ARG A 29 0.51 13.26 4.92
C ARG A 29 1.90 12.63 4.75
N LYS A 30 2.90 13.48 4.67
CA LYS A 30 4.31 13.05 4.64
C LYS A 30 4.68 12.55 6.04
N ASN A 31 5.21 11.33 6.12
CA ASN A 31 5.79 10.69 7.33
C ASN A 31 4.85 10.28 8.48
N ASN A 32 3.54 10.52 8.39
CA ASN A 32 2.53 10.07 9.37
C ASN A 32 1.44 9.21 8.72
N LEU A 33 1.85 8.20 7.93
CA LEU A 33 0.92 7.26 7.31
C LEU A 33 1.20 5.85 7.81
N TYR A 34 0.18 5.24 8.40
CA TYR A 34 0.19 3.86 8.86
C TYR A 34 -0.78 3.03 8.00
N MET A 35 -0.41 1.79 7.72
CA MET A 35 -1.31 0.78 7.18
C MET A 35 -1.50 -0.29 8.24
N LEU A 36 -2.75 -0.61 8.55
CA LEU A 36 -3.07 -1.75 9.40
C LEU A 36 -2.93 -3.01 8.55
N GLY A 37 -1.85 -3.76 8.78
CA GLY A 37 -1.42 -4.86 7.94
C GLY A 37 -1.11 -4.45 6.51
N SER A 38 -1.01 -5.45 5.64
CA SER A 38 -0.71 -5.25 4.23
C SER A 38 -1.98 -4.95 3.42
N ILE A 39 -1.98 -3.82 2.68
CA ILE A 39 -3.12 -3.45 1.82
C ILE A 39 -3.32 -4.41 0.64
N ILE A 40 -2.27 -5.15 0.24
CA ILE A 40 -2.29 -6.19 -0.80
C ILE A 40 -1.17 -7.21 -0.57
N ASN A 41 -1.37 -8.48 -0.94
CA ASN A 41 -0.31 -9.49 -0.86
C ASN A 41 0.71 -9.37 -2.02
N ASN A 42 1.51 -8.31 -2.02
CA ASN A 42 2.56 -8.07 -3.00
C ASN A 42 3.77 -7.38 -2.30
N PRO A 43 4.84 -8.13 -1.97
CA PRO A 43 5.98 -7.60 -1.23
C PRO A 43 6.63 -6.39 -1.89
N GLN A 44 6.75 -6.37 -3.23
CA GLN A 44 7.36 -5.27 -3.96
C GLN A 44 6.57 -3.95 -3.79
N VAL A 45 5.24 -4.04 -3.78
CA VAL A 45 4.39 -2.86 -3.57
C VAL A 45 4.46 -2.38 -2.12
N ILE A 46 4.51 -3.30 -1.15
CA ILE A 46 4.64 -2.93 0.26
C ILE A 46 5.99 -2.27 0.53
N GLU A 47 7.08 -2.83 0.00
CA GLU A 47 8.41 -2.20 0.09
C GLU A 47 8.45 -0.80 -0.53
N TYR A 48 7.75 -0.58 -1.64
CA TYR A 48 7.64 0.75 -2.25
C TYR A 48 7.04 1.77 -1.27
N PHE A 49 6.00 1.39 -0.52
CA PHE A 49 5.37 2.28 0.46
C PHE A 49 6.24 2.48 1.70
N ILE A 50 6.88 1.42 2.20
CA ILE A 50 7.82 1.51 3.34
C ILE A 50 8.97 2.45 3.01
N LYS A 51 9.59 2.32 1.82
CA LYS A 51 10.66 3.21 1.34
C LYS A 51 10.22 4.67 1.19
N LYS A 52 8.91 4.93 1.12
CA LYS A 52 8.35 6.29 1.08
C LYS A 52 7.91 6.82 2.45
N GLY A 53 8.14 6.05 3.52
CA GLY A 53 7.85 6.47 4.90
C GLY A 53 6.51 5.99 5.44
N VAL A 54 5.84 5.04 4.77
CA VAL A 54 4.68 4.37 5.35
C VAL A 54 5.14 3.34 6.38
N LYS A 55 4.44 3.27 7.51
CA LYS A 55 4.66 2.25 8.53
C LYS A 55 3.54 1.21 8.47
N ILE A 56 3.89 -0.05 8.69
CA ILE A 56 2.90 -1.12 8.82
C ILE A 56 2.72 -1.38 10.31
N ALA A 57 1.47 -1.42 10.76
CA ALA A 57 1.07 -1.76 12.11
C ALA A 57 0.27 -3.06 12.06
N ASP A 58 0.55 -3.99 12.98
CA ASP A 58 -0.20 -5.26 13.06
C ASP A 58 -1.46 -5.11 13.90
N THR A 59 -1.43 -4.17 14.86
CA THR A 59 -2.56 -3.83 15.73
C THR A 59 -2.87 -2.34 15.68
N LEU A 60 -4.08 -1.96 16.11
CA LEU A 60 -4.45 -0.55 16.18
C LEU A 60 -3.62 0.20 17.22
N ASP A 61 -3.21 -0.46 18.31
CA ASP A 61 -2.46 0.12 19.43
C ASP A 61 -1.06 0.62 19.02
N GLU A 62 -0.49 0.06 17.95
CA GLU A 62 0.79 0.49 17.38
C GLU A 62 0.70 1.81 16.60
N VAL A 63 -0.52 2.31 16.33
CA VAL A 63 -0.75 3.58 15.63
C VAL A 63 -0.89 4.70 16.67
N PRO A 64 0.01 5.70 16.69
CA PRO A 64 -0.08 6.84 17.62
C PRO A 64 -1.41 7.59 17.48
N GLU A 65 -1.95 8.13 18.58
CA GLU A 65 -3.20 8.89 18.55
C GLU A 65 -3.14 10.11 17.62
N GLU A 66 -2.05 10.87 17.63
CA GLU A 66 -1.83 11.97 16.67
C GLU A 66 -1.78 11.54 15.19
N ALA A 67 -1.64 10.24 14.90
CA ALA A 67 -1.72 9.70 13.55
C ALA A 67 -3.12 9.17 13.18
N ARG A 68 -4.00 8.98 14.16
CA ARG A 68 -5.41 8.61 13.94
C ARG A 68 -6.18 9.88 13.54
N LEU A 69 -7.03 9.75 12.51
CA LEU A 69 -7.85 10.84 11.97
C LEU A 69 -9.12 11.03 12.79
#